data_AF-A0A1G6QN83-F1
#
_entry.id   AF-A0A1G6QN83-F1
#
_cell.length_a   1.000
_cell.length_b   1.000
_cell.length_c   1.000
_cell.angle_alpha   90.00
_cell.angle_beta   90.00
_cell.angle_gamma   90.00
#
_symmetry.space_group_name_H-M   'P 1'
#
loop_
_entity.id
_entity.type
_entity.pdbx_description
1 polymer ?
#
loop_
_entity_poly.entity_id
_entity_poly.type
_entity_poly.pdbx_seq_one_letter_code
_entity_poly.pdbx_strand_id
1 'polypeptide(L)' 'MDVRKIGLLVEQPFDGSYYWVIHEDVRHDGHFEPLHRADRAFATYSAALAQGYGVLQRLCGLTGLPAYAARSVAL' A
#
# COMPACT_ATOMS: atom_id res chain seq x y z
N MET A 1 -21.89 10.28 3.49
CA MET A 1 -20.49 10.55 3.11
C MET A 1 -19.83 9.19 3.03
N ASP A 2 -19.44 8.78 1.83
CA ASP A 2 -18.76 7.49 1.64
C ASP A 2 -17.31 7.63 2.12
N VAL A 3 -16.87 6.74 3.00
CA VAL A 3 -15.53 6.77 3.59
C VAL A 3 -14.73 5.64 2.96
N ARG A 4 -13.70 6.00 2.18
CA ARG A 4 -12.77 5.04 1.59
C ARG A 4 -12.04 4.29 2.70
N LYS A 5 -12.09 2.96 2.69
CA LYS A 5 -11.33 2.12 3.60
C LYS A 5 -10.09 1.61 2.89
N ILE A 6 -8.92 2.05 3.34
CA ILE A 6 -7.62 1.71 2.75
C ILE A 6 -6.72 1.15 3.85
N GLY A 7 -6.06 0.03 3.59
CA GLY A 7 -5.17 -0.64 4.52
C GLY A 7 -3.75 -0.78 3.96
N LEU A 8 -2.75 -0.65 4.82
CA LEU A 8 -1.35 -0.96 4.51
C LEU A 8 -0.97 -2.29 5.16
N LEU A 9 -0.60 -3.26 4.33
CA LEU A 9 -0.05 -4.54 4.75
C LEU A 9 1.44 -4.58 4.42
N VAL A 10 2.24 -5.20 5.29
CA VAL A 10 3.61 -5.60 4.97
C VAL A 10 3.68 -7.12 5.00
N GLU A 11 4.05 -7.70 3.86
CA GLU A 11 4.16 -9.13 3.64
C GLU A 11 5.63 -9.56 3.67
N GLN A 12 5.88 -10.78 4.14
CA GLN A 12 7.20 -11.44 4.09
C GLN A 12 7.07 -12.78 3.35
N PRO A 13 7.01 -12.78 2.01
CA PRO A 13 6.87 -14.02 1.24
C PRO A 13 8.11 -14.92 1.31
N PHE A 14 9.29 -14.32 1.53
CA PHE A 14 10.56 -15.03 1.73
C PHE A 14 11.30 -14.43 2.92
N ASP A 15 12.14 -15.23 3.58
CA ASP A 15 12.90 -14.74 4.72
C ASP A 15 13.81 -13.55 4.33
N GLY A 16 13.86 -12.55 5.21
CA GLY A 16 14.55 -11.28 4.96
C GLY A 16 14.02 -10.40 3.81
N SER A 17 12.91 -10.77 3.15
CA SER A 17 12.34 -10.01 2.02
C SER A 17 10.95 -9.48 2.34
N TYR A 18 10.83 -8.17 2.50
CA TYR A 18 9.58 -7.50 2.86
C TYR A 18 9.00 -6.70 1.70
N TYR A 19 7.70 -6.82 1.48
CA TYR A 19 6.94 -6.04 0.49
C TYR A 19 5.78 -5.36 1.20
N TRP A 20 5.54 -4.08 0.89
CA TRP A 20 4.28 -3.46 1.30
C TRP A 20 3.24 -3.59 0.18
N VAL A 21 1.98 -3.67 0.58
CA VAL A 21 0.82 -3.70 -0.30
C VAL A 21 -0.28 -2.82 0.31
N ILE A 22 -0.80 -1.89 -0.49
CA ILE A 22 -1.96 -1.09 -0.15
C ILE A 22 -3.19 -1.79 -0.71
N HIS A 23 -4.18 -2.02 0.15
CA HIS A 23 -5.46 -2.61 -0.21
C HIS A 23 -6.60 -1.61 -0.02
N GLU A 24 -7.64 -1.73 -0.82
CA GLU A 24 -8.85 -0.90 -0.74
C GLU A 24 -10.11 -1.76 -0.79
N ASP A 25 -11.12 -1.38 0.00
CA ASP A 25 -12.49 -1.90 -0.08
C ASP A 25 -13.23 -1.21 -1.24
N VAL A 26 -12.86 -1.57 -2.49
CA VAL A 26 -13.33 -0.89 -3.71
C VAL A 26 -14.84 -1.05 -3.90
N ARG A 27 -15.40 -2.17 -3.46
CA ARG A 27 -16.83 -2.51 -3.60
C ARG A 27 -17.67 -2.12 -2.39
N HIS A 28 -17.04 -1.61 -1.33
CA HIS A 28 -17.68 -1.25 -0.06
C HIS A 28 -18.42 -2.43 0.61
N ASP A 29 -18.02 -3.66 0.31
CA ASP A 29 -18.60 -4.91 0.83
C ASP A 29 -17.71 -5.55 1.92
N GLY A 30 -16.58 -4.92 2.24
CA GLY A 30 -15.60 -5.42 3.20
C GLY A 30 -14.54 -6.33 2.58
N HIS A 31 -14.57 -6.58 1.27
CA HIS A 31 -13.51 -7.27 0.56
C HIS A 31 -12.44 -6.28 0.09
N PHE A 32 -11.22 -6.50 0.58
CA PHE A 32 -10.07 -5.66 0.29
C PHE A 32 -9.28 -6.22 -0.90
N GLU A 33 -9.17 -5.43 -1.97
CA GLU A 33 -8.40 -5.78 -3.17
C GLU A 33 -7.07 -5.01 -3.19
N PRO A 34 -5.95 -5.60 -3.66
CA PRO A 34 -4.67 -4.90 -3.78
C PRO A 34 -4.75 -3.77 -4.81
N LEU A 35 -4.41 -2.56 -4.42
CA LEU A 35 -4.39 -1.37 -5.28
C LEU A 35 -2.97 -1.04 -5.74
N HIS A 36 -2.04 -0.99 -4.79
CA HIS A 36 -0.64 -0.65 -5.02
C HIS A 36 0.27 -1.60 -4.27
N ARG A 37 1.45 -1.86 -4.82
CA ARG A 37 2.47 -2.66 -4.15
C ARG A 37 3.87 -2.13 -4.37
N ALA A 38 4.76 -2.56 -3.49
CA ALA A 38 6.19 -2.39 -3.67
C ALA A 38 6.67 -3.01 -4.99
N ASP A 39 7.41 -2.23 -5.78
CA ASP A 39 8.09 -2.73 -6.99
C ASP A 39 9.26 -3.68 -6.69
N ARG A 40 9.81 -3.61 -5.47
CA ARG A 40 10.95 -4.42 -5.02
C ARG A 40 10.85 -4.78 -3.55
N ALA A 41 11.57 -5.82 -3.16
CA ALA A 41 11.74 -6.19 -1.76
C ALA A 41 12.54 -5.13 -0.99
N PHE A 42 12.25 -5.03 0.30
CA PHE A 42 13.04 -4.33 1.30
C PHE A 42 13.68 -5.35 2.24
N ALA A 43 14.86 -5.03 2.75
CA ALA A 43 15.60 -5.90 3.68
C ALA A 43 15.00 -5.93 5.09
N THR A 44 14.16 -4.96 5.45
CA THR A 44 13.54 -4.88 6.79
C THR A 44 12.06 -4.52 6.71
N TYR A 45 11.30 -5.04 7.67
CA TYR A 45 9.89 -4.68 7.88
C TYR A 45 9.71 -3.16 8.01
N SER A 46 10.57 -2.50 8.80
CA SER A 46 10.47 -1.06 9.04
C SER A 46 10.68 -0.23 7.78
N ALA A 47 11.60 -0.63 6.89
CA ALA A 47 11.82 0.06 5.63
C ALA A 47 10.63 -0.11 4.67
N ALA A 48 10.06 -1.32 4.59
CA ALA A 48 8.85 -1.57 3.81
C ALA A 48 7.66 -0.75 4.35
N LEU A 49 7.46 -0.77 5.67
CA LEU A 49 6.38 -0.02 6.33
C LEU A 49 6.50 1.49 6.11
N ALA A 50 7.69 2.06 6.31
CA ALA A 50 7.92 3.48 6.15
C ALA A 50 7.65 3.95 4.70
N GLN A 51 8.11 3.18 3.71
CA GLN A 51 7.88 3.52 2.31
C GLN A 51 6.38 3.40 1.97
N GLY A 52 5.73 2.29 2.34
CA GLY A 52 4.31 2.07 2.09
C GLY A 52 3.42 3.11 2.79
N TYR A 53 3.77 3.52 4.01
CA TYR A 53 3.06 4.58 4.73
C TYR A 53 3.18 5.93 4.02
N GLY A 54 4.36 6.26 3.48
CA GLY A 54 4.52 7.46 2.66
C GLY A 54 3.63 7.46 1.40
N VAL A 55 3.40 6.30 0.78
CA VAL A 55 2.45 6.16 -0.33
C VAL A 55 1.00 6.31 0.16
N LEU A 56 0.64 5.68 1.27
CA LEU A 56 -0.69 5.82 1.88
C LEU A 56 -1.04 7.28 2.20
N GLN A 57 -0.09 8.03 2.78
CA GLN A 57 -0.28 9.45 3.07
C GLN A 57 -0.58 10.27 1.81
N ARG A 58 0.08 9.97 0.68
CA ARG A 58 -0.18 10.63 -0.60
C ARG A 58 -1.57 10.28 -1.15
N LEU A 59 -1.99 9.02 -1.06
CA LEU A 59 -3.33 8.58 -1.48
C LEU A 59 -4.44 9.25 -0.67
N CYS A 60 -4.19 9.51 0.61
CA CYS A 60 -5.09 10.26 1.49
C CYS A 60 -5.00 11.79 1.28
N GLY A 61 -4.19 12.28 0.34
CA GLY A 61 -4.00 13.71 0.07
C GLY A 61 -3.25 14.47 1.16
N LEU A 62 -2.67 13.78 2.15
CA LEU A 62 -2.08 14.40 3.35
C LEU A 62 -0.79 15.16 3.06
N THR A 63 -0.14 14.91 1.91
CA THR A 63 1.13 15.53 1.55
C THR A 63 1.03 16.54 0.42
N GLY A 64 -0.15 16.68 -0.22
CA GLY A 64 -0.31 17.46 -1.47
C GLY A 64 0.51 16.94 -2.64
N LEU A 65 1.14 15.77 -2.49
CA LEU A 65 1.99 15.14 -3.49
C LEU A 65 1.28 13.91 -4.07
N PRO A 66 1.39 13.68 -5.38
CA PRO A 66 0.83 12.50 -6.02
C PRO A 66 1.58 11.22 -5.64
N ALA A 67 0.86 10.09 -5.65
CA ALA A 67 1.40 8.77 -5.36
C ALA A 67 2.24 8.20 -6.54
N TYR A 68 3.27 8.91 -6.99
CA TYR A 68 4.16 8.46 -8.07
C TYR A 68 5.38 7.73 -7.51
N ALA A 69 5.23 6.46 -7.15
CA ALA A 69 6.35 5.55 -6.83
C ALA A 69 5.91 4.07 -6.73
N ALA A 70 4.63 3.80 -6.96
CA ALA A 70 3.99 2.52 -6.72
C ALA A 70 3.50 1.95 -8.04
N ARG A 71 3.72 0.65 -8.26
CA ARG A 71 3.05 -0.05 -9.33
C ARG A 71 1.58 -0.25 -8.96
N SER A 72 0.69 0.25 -9.82
CA SER A 72 -0.71 -0.12 -9.79
C SER A 72 -0.84 -1.62 -10.10
N VAL A 73 -1.61 -2.32 -9.28
CA VAL A 73 -1.99 -3.69 -9.58
C VAL A 73 -3.09 -3.63 -10.64
N ALA A 74 -2.97 -4.44 -11.69
CA ALA A 74 -4.07 -4.58 -12.64
C ALA A 74 -5.21 -5.34 -11.92
N LEU A 75 -6.38 -4.71 -11.86
CA LEU A 75 -7.63 -5.31 -11.35
C LEU A 75 -8.20 -6.32 -12.35
#